data_AF-A0A519JWY3-F1
#
_entry.id   AF-A0A519JWY3-F1
#
_cell.length_a   1.000
_cell.length_b   1.000
_cell.length_c   1.000
_cell.angle_alpha   90.00
_cell.angle_beta   90.00
_cell.angle_gamma   90.00
#
_symmetry.space_group_name_H-M   'P 1'
#
loop_
_entity.id
_entity.type
_entity.pdbx_description
1 polymer ?
#
loop_
_entity_poly.entity_id
_entity_poly.type
_entity_poly.pdbx_seq_one_letter_code
_entity_poly.pdbx_strand_id
1 'polypeptide(L)' 'VDFYGFDTLGELIKIKCFNDNPSIKSSLTFLRKTDWARKKVEELYIRTLPKL' A
#
# COMPACT_ATOMS: atom_id res chain seq x y z
N VAL A 1 6.49 -3.15 -4.83
CA VAL A 1 5.65 -3.34 -6.03
C VAL A 1 5.95 -4.69 -6.66
N ASP A 2 7.21 -5.11 -6.68
CA ASP A 2 7.68 -6.39 -7.24
C ASP A 2 6.99 -7.67 -6.73
N PHE A 3 6.35 -7.67 -5.55
CA PHE A 3 5.72 -8.88 -4.99
C PHE A 3 4.19 -8.96 -5.11
N TYR A 4 3.47 -7.83 -5.05
CA TYR A 4 1.99 -7.82 -5.04
C TYR A 4 1.36 -6.87 -6.07
N GLY A 5 2.14 -6.05 -6.78
CA GLY A 5 1.58 -5.03 -7.67
C GLY A 5 0.74 -3.98 -6.93
N PHE A 6 0.37 -2.90 -7.61
CA PHE A 6 -0.51 -1.88 -7.02
C PHE A 6 -1.98 -2.32 -7.01
N ASP A 7 -2.41 -3.13 -7.97
CA ASP A 7 -3.77 -3.65 -8.06
C ASP A 7 -4.17 -4.46 -6.83
N THR A 8 -3.36 -5.44 -6.42
CA THR A 8 -3.68 -6.26 -5.23
C THR A 8 -3.61 -5.44 -3.94
N LEU A 9 -2.70 -4.47 -3.86
CA LEU A 9 -2.68 -3.49 -2.77
C LEU A 9 -3.94 -2.61 -2.76
N GLY A 10 -4.48 -2.25 -3.93
CA GLY A 10 -5.72 -1.51 -4.10
C GLY A 10 -6.98 -2.32 -3.76
N GLU A 11 -6.96 -3.64 -3.99
CA GLU A 11 -8.02 -4.55 -3.56
C GLU A 11 -8.01 -4.77 -2.05
N LEU A 12 -6.83 -5.01 -1.46
CA LEU A 12 -6.67 -5.21 -0.02
C LEU A 12 -6.89 -3.92 0.77
N ILE A 13 -6.44 -2.80 0.21
CA ILE A 13 -6.57 -1.47 0.78
C ILE A 13 -7.29 -0.64 -0.28
N LYS A 14 -8.62 -0.51 -0.15
CA LYS A 14 -9.49 0.29 -1.01
C LYS A 14 -9.16 1.79 -0.97
N ILE A 15 -8.00 2.17 -1.48
CA ILE A 15 -7.53 3.54 -1.61
C ILE A 15 -7.33 3.86 -3.08
N LYS A 16 -8.02 4.90 -3.54
CA LYS A 16 -7.96 5.38 -4.93
C LYS A 16 -6.53 5.63 -5.42
N CYS A 17 -5.60 5.92 -4.50
CA CYS A 17 -4.21 6.18 -4.83
C CYS A 17 -3.52 5.02 -5.58
N PHE A 18 -3.91 3.77 -5.33
CA PHE A 18 -3.32 2.62 -6.03
C PHE A 18 -3.98 2.30 -7.37
N ASN A 19 -5.24 2.70 -7.59
CA ASN A 19 -5.95 2.47 -8.86
C ASN A 19 -5.84 3.63 -9.86
N ASP A 20 -5.79 4.87 -9.37
CA ASP A 20 -5.95 6.07 -10.22
C ASP A 20 -4.60 6.68 -10.65
N ASN A 21 -3.57 6.58 -9.80
CA ASN A 21 -2.25 7.10 -10.12
C ASN A 21 -1.13 6.32 -9.38
N PRO A 22 -0.88 5.05 -9.78
CA PRO A 22 0.02 4.14 -9.08
C PRO A 22 1.48 4.59 -9.22
N SER A 23 1.90 5.47 -8.30
CA SER A 23 3.29 5.88 -8.17
C SER A 23 3.69 5.94 -6.70
N ILE A 24 4.92 5.52 -6.40
CA ILE A 24 5.45 5.46 -5.04
C ILE A 24 5.38 6.85 -4.37
N LYS A 25 5.68 7.93 -5.10
CA LYS A 25 5.61 9.31 -4.59
C LYS A 25 4.16 9.74 -4.24
N SER A 26 3.19 9.46 -5.11
CA SER A 26 1.78 9.77 -4.86
C SER A 26 1.26 8.97 -3.68
N SER A 27 1.56 7.67 -3.63
CA SER A 27 1.20 6.78 -2.52
C SER A 27 1.81 7.24 -1.20
N LEU A 28 3.11 7.55 -1.14
CA LEU A 28 3.72 8.07 0.09
C LEU A 28 3.11 9.38 0.55
N THR A 29 2.76 10.28 -0.38
CA THR A 29 2.10 11.55 -0.04
C THR A 29 0.69 11.33 0.51
N PHE A 30 -0.05 10.37 -0.06
CA PHE A 30 -1.38 9.98 0.41
C PHE A 30 -1.34 9.28 1.77
N LEU A 31 -0.44 8.30 1.94
CA LEU A 31 -0.22 7.57 3.20
C LEU A 31 0.27 8.50 4.32
N ARG A 32 0.93 9.63 3.97
CA ARG A 32 1.28 10.68 4.93
C ARG A 32 0.10 11.46 5.47
N LYS A 33 -0.95 11.66 4.65
CA LYS A 33 -2.19 12.34 5.05
C LYS A 33 -3.21 11.39 5.70
N THR A 34 -3.04 10.09 5.49
CA THR A 34 -4.03 9.07 5.85
C THR A 34 -3.39 7.98 6.71
N ASP A 35 -3.28 8.24 8.01
CA ASP A 35 -2.55 7.36 8.94
C ASP A 35 -3.10 5.93 9.02
N TRP A 36 -4.43 5.74 8.92
CA TRP A 36 -5.02 4.40 8.93
C TRP A 36 -4.60 3.57 7.70
N ALA A 37 -4.42 4.22 6.54
CA ALA A 37 -3.98 3.56 5.32
C ALA A 37 -2.50 3.17 5.42
N ARG A 38 -1.66 4.01 6.07
CA ARG A 38 -0.26 3.67 6.36
C ARG A 38 -0.17 2.40 7.21
N LYS A 39 -0.92 2.33 8.32
CA LYS A 39 -0.94 1.16 9.20
C LYS A 39 -1.33 -0.12 8.47
N LYS A 40 -2.33 -0.05 7.58
CA LYS A 40 -2.75 -1.19 6.73
C LYS A 40 -1.62 -1.68 5.82
N VAL A 41 -0.88 -0.77 5.18
CA VAL A 41 0.27 -1.12 4.33
C VAL A 41 1.40 -1.75 5.15
N GLU A 42 1.70 -1.20 6.32
CA GLU A 42 2.73 -1.76 7.23
C GLU A 42 2.34 -3.15 7.74
N GLU A 43 1.09 -3.37 8.13
CA GLU A 43 0.61 -4.68 8.57
C GLU A 43 0.70 -5.72 7.44
N LEU A 44 0.35 -5.32 6.22
CA LEU A 44 0.55 -6.14 5.03
C LEU A 44 2.02 -6.46 4.80
N TYR A 45 2.90 -5.45 4.91
CA TYR A 45 4.34 -5.64 4.74
C TYR A 45 4.89 -6.65 5.77
N ILE A 46 4.51 -6.52 7.04
CA ILE A 46 4.90 -7.44 8.11
C ILE A 46 4.37 -8.85 7.87
N ARG A 47 3.13 -9.00 7.37
CA ARG A 47 2.56 -10.31 7.00
C ARG A 47 3.26 -10.97 5.83
N THR A 48 3.74 -10.18 4.88
CA THR A 48 4.45 -10.66 3.69
C THR A 48 5.93 -10.88 3.92
N LEU A 49 6.51 -10.30 4.99
CA LEU A 49 7.87 -10.57 5.39
C LEU A 49 7.98 -12.05 5.82
N PRO A 50 8.81 -12.86 5.14
CA PRO A 50 9.07 -14.21 5.59
C PRO A 50 9.71 -14.15 6.97
N LYS A 51 9.11 -14.84 7.95
CA LYS A 51 9.76 -15.09 9.22
C LYS A 51 10.97 -15.98 8.93
N LEU A 52 12.16 -15.40 9.08
CA LEU A 52 13.43 -16.11 8.95
C LEU A 52 13.54 -17.18 10.05
#